data_AF-A0A1Q7UNY8-F1
#
_entry.id   AF-A0A1Q7UNY8-F1
#
_cell.length_a   1.000
_cell.length_b   1.000
_cell.length_c   1.000
_cell.angle_alpha   90.00
_cell.angle_beta   90.00
_cell.angle_gamma   90.00
#
_symmetry.space_group_name_H-M   'P 1'
#
loop_
_entity.id
_entity.type
_entity.pdbx_description
1 polymer ?
#
loop_
_entity_poly.entity_id
_entity_poly.type
_entity_poly.pdbx_seq_one_letter_code
_entity_poly.pdbx_strand_id
1 'polypeptide(L)'
;MTAPEDKGLFWQQTSPDGEWAVHIAETDNKVCYAYLYHHRSAAVGARPIAADVWLYNLTPAPQVAEWTLPDARDWLPFLNAAEFVVGDGTLSSVQADQFEVKWSEDVGGVVVADIYLQREHLARLRPGSRPGWSKLARRPNAIAIPLDQA
;
A
#
# COMPACT_ATOMS: atom_id res chain seq x y z
N MET A 1 -1.85 23.07 1.84
CA MET A 1 -0.96 21.98 2.25
C MET A 1 -1.60 20.70 1.78
N THR A 2 -0.93 19.93 0.92
CA THR A 2 -1.33 18.55 0.60
C THR A 2 -1.25 17.72 1.87
N ALA A 3 -2.21 16.82 2.07
CA ALA A 3 -2.16 15.92 3.21
C ALA A 3 -0.88 15.05 3.12
N PRO A 4 -0.27 14.62 4.24
CA PRO A 4 0.91 13.76 4.22
C PRO A 4 0.77 12.54 3.29
N GLU A 5 -0.45 12.03 3.17
CA GLU A 5 -0.86 10.92 2.32
C GLU A 5 -1.06 11.25 0.83
N ASP A 6 -1.13 12.53 0.46
CA ASP A 6 -1.15 13.01 -0.93
C ASP A 6 0.26 13.38 -1.42
N LYS A 7 1.26 13.43 -0.54
CA LYS A 7 2.66 13.59 -0.94
C LYS A 7 3.13 12.32 -1.64
N GLY A 8 3.72 12.49 -2.83
CA GLY A 8 4.22 11.34 -3.59
C GLY A 8 3.12 10.53 -4.26
N LEU A 9 1.88 11.03 -4.35
CA LEU A 9 0.81 10.39 -5.12
C LEU A 9 1.32 10.10 -6.54
N PHE A 10 1.42 8.82 -6.85
CA PHE A 10 1.98 8.30 -8.09
C PHE A 10 0.86 7.85 -9.03
N TRP A 11 -0.20 7.25 -8.47
CA TRP A 11 -1.35 6.77 -9.22
C TRP A 11 -2.60 6.68 -8.33
N GLN A 12 -3.79 6.78 -8.93
CA GLN A 12 -5.05 6.56 -8.21
C GLN A 12 -6.15 6.01 -9.12
N GLN A 13 -7.11 5.32 -8.50
CA GLN A 13 -8.36 4.92 -9.14
C GLN A 13 -9.51 4.88 -8.13
N THR A 14 -10.69 5.32 -8.56
CA THR A 14 -11.94 5.26 -7.80
C THR A 14 -12.73 4.01 -8.19
N SER A 15 -13.43 3.42 -7.22
CA SER A 15 -14.36 2.31 -7.46
C SER A 15 -15.51 2.73 -8.41
N PRO A 16 -16.15 1.78 -9.12
CA PRO A 16 -17.22 2.09 -10.07
C PRO A 16 -18.41 2.85 -9.47
N ASP A 17 -18.71 2.63 -8.18
CA ASP A 17 -19.78 3.30 -7.44
C ASP A 17 -19.37 4.68 -6.87
N GLY A 18 -18.10 5.05 -6.97
CA GLY A 18 -17.57 6.31 -6.46
C GLY A 18 -17.29 6.34 -4.96
N GLU A 19 -17.57 5.26 -4.23
CA GLU A 19 -17.53 5.24 -2.76
C GLU A 19 -16.13 4.99 -2.19
N TRP A 20 -15.23 4.42 -2.98
CA TRP A 20 -13.88 4.04 -2.57
C TRP A 20 -12.83 4.56 -3.54
N ALA A 21 -11.62 4.78 -3.03
CA ALA A 21 -10.47 5.12 -3.86
C ALA A 21 -9.22 4.39 -3.37
N VAL A 22 -8.43 3.87 -4.31
CA VAL A 22 -7.06 3.42 -4.05
C VAL A 22 -6.11 4.52 -4.50
N HIS A 23 -5.20 4.94 -3.62
CA HIS A 23 -4.06 5.77 -3.97
C HIS A 23 -2.78 4.96 -3.82
N ILE A 24 -1.91 5.03 -4.82
CA ILE A 24 -0.56 4.48 -4.80
C ILE A 24 0.41 5.65 -4.72
N ALA A 25 1.29 5.64 -3.73
CA ALA A 25 2.20 6.74 -3.45
C ALA A 25 3.65 6.25 -3.35
N GLU A 26 4.52 6.85 -4.15
CA GLU A 26 5.96 6.75 -4.02
C GLU A 26 6.46 7.91 -3.16
N THR A 27 6.89 7.59 -1.94
CA THR A 27 7.18 8.61 -0.93
C THR A 27 8.68 8.66 -0.66
N ASP A 28 9.22 9.88 -0.60
CA ASP A 28 10.62 10.21 -0.30
C ASP A 28 11.67 9.49 -1.16
N ASN A 29 11.32 9.10 -2.40
CA ASN A 29 12.14 8.25 -3.28
C ASN A 29 12.62 6.95 -2.58
N LYS A 30 11.87 6.51 -1.56
CA LYS A 30 12.27 5.45 -0.62
C LYS A 30 11.41 4.21 -0.80
N VAL A 31 10.09 4.39 -0.89
CA VAL A 31 9.14 3.28 -0.79
C VAL A 31 7.82 3.58 -1.50
N CYS A 32 7.15 2.53 -1.95
CA CYS A 32 5.82 2.60 -2.55
C CYS A 32 4.78 1.92 -1.66
N TYR A 33 3.71 2.65 -1.33
CA TYR A 33 2.56 2.17 -0.56
C TYR A 33 1.27 2.32 -1.35
N ALA A 34 0.28 1.48 -1.03
CA ALA A 34 -1.09 1.69 -1.44
C ALA A 34 -1.99 1.94 -0.23
N TYR A 35 -2.99 2.80 -0.44
CA TYR A 35 -3.94 3.23 0.57
C TYR A 35 -5.36 3.13 0.02
N LEU A 36 -6.28 2.56 0.79
CA LEU A 36 -7.70 2.54 0.50
C LEU A 36 -8.40 3.65 1.28
N TYR A 37 -9.24 4.43 0.62
CA TYR A 37 -10.04 5.49 1.23
C TYR A 37 -11.52 5.25 0.99
N HIS A 38 -12.33 5.64 1.97
CA HIS A 38 -13.77 5.76 1.81
C HIS A 38 -14.13 7.22 1.50
N HIS A 39 -14.80 7.45 0.36
CA HIS A 39 -15.09 8.78 -0.18
C HIS A 39 -16.04 9.59 0.72
N ARG A 40 -16.92 8.93 1.50
CA ARG A 40 -17.83 9.59 2.46
C ARG A 40 -17.19 9.97 3.80
N SER A 41 -15.93 9.62 4.06
CA SER A 41 -15.27 9.99 5.32
C SER A 41 -14.69 11.42 5.35
N ALA A 42 -15.16 12.30 4.47
CA ALA A 42 -14.85 13.74 4.47
C ALA A 42 -15.57 14.48 5.62
N ALA A 43 -15.38 14.03 6.87
CA ALA A 43 -15.59 14.87 8.03
C ALA A 43 -14.35 15.75 8.22
N VAL A 44 -14.44 16.97 7.68
CA VAL A 44 -13.56 18.14 7.91
C VAL A 44 -12.07 17.80 8.11
N GLY A 45 -11.34 17.69 7.01
CA GLY A 45 -9.88 17.86 6.99
C GLY A 45 -9.02 16.60 7.00
N ALA A 46 -9.60 15.40 7.10
CA ALA A 46 -8.87 14.14 6.95
C ALA A 46 -9.69 13.13 6.14
N ARG A 47 -9.07 12.42 5.18
CA ARG A 47 -9.64 11.19 4.61
C ARG A 47 -9.06 10.03 5.41
N PRO A 48 -9.77 9.47 6.41
CA PRO A 48 -9.22 8.35 7.15
C PRO A 48 -8.93 7.20 6.19
N ILE A 49 -7.66 6.82 6.12
CA ILE A 49 -7.21 5.61 5.45
C ILE A 49 -8.02 4.44 6.04
N ALA A 50 -8.70 3.68 5.19
CA ALA A 50 -9.47 2.49 5.58
C ALA A 50 -8.59 1.23 5.60
N ALA A 51 -7.51 1.22 4.81
CA ALA A 51 -6.51 0.17 4.74
C ALA A 51 -5.22 0.69 4.11
N ASP A 52 -4.09 0.08 4.45
CA ASP A 52 -2.76 0.43 3.92
C ASP A 52 -1.93 -0.83 3.67
N VAL A 53 -1.05 -0.80 2.68
CA VAL A 53 -0.10 -1.90 2.43
C VAL A 53 1.16 -1.41 1.74
N TRP A 54 2.30 -1.96 2.14
CA TRP A 54 3.57 -1.81 1.44
C TRP A 54 3.56 -2.59 0.11
N LEU A 55 3.92 -1.94 -0.99
CA LEU A 55 4.01 -2.59 -2.30
C LEU A 55 5.43 -3.06 -2.61
N TYR A 56 6.41 -2.14 -2.59
CA TYR A 56 7.82 -2.40 -2.87
C TYR A 56 8.69 -1.27 -2.30
N ASN A 57 9.98 -1.55 -2.12
CA ASN A 57 10.99 -0.54 -1.85
C ASN A 57 11.49 0.07 -3.17
N LEU A 58 11.89 1.35 -3.13
CA LEU A 58 12.60 2.03 -4.24
C LEU A 58 14.13 1.96 -4.05
N THR A 59 14.57 1.60 -2.84
CA THR A 59 15.97 1.41 -2.47
C THR A 59 16.18 0.03 -1.85
N PRO A 60 17.43 -0.45 -1.75
CA PRO A 60 17.70 -1.77 -1.19
C PRO A 60 17.09 -1.96 0.21
N ALA A 61 16.49 -3.12 0.45
CA ALA A 61 15.87 -3.44 1.73
C ALA A 61 16.88 -3.32 2.90
N PRO A 62 16.51 -2.63 4.00
CA PRO A 62 17.37 -2.53 5.17
C PRO A 62 17.49 -3.90 5.85
N GLN A 63 18.57 -4.10 6.61
CA GLN A 63 18.76 -5.34 7.37
C GLN A 63 17.85 -5.40 8.61
N VAL A 64 17.52 -4.25 9.18
CA VAL A 64 16.68 -4.12 10.38
C VAL A 64 15.38 -3.44 10.00
N ALA A 65 14.28 -3.92 10.56
CA ALA A 65 12.98 -3.30 10.42
C ALA A 65 12.94 -1.92 11.09
N GLU A 66 12.78 -0.87 10.29
CA GLU A 66 12.79 0.52 10.76
C GLU A 66 11.71 0.81 11.81
N TRP A 67 10.56 0.13 11.74
CA TRP A 67 9.48 0.27 12.72
C TRP A 67 9.81 -0.30 14.11
N THR A 68 10.95 -0.96 14.28
CA THR A 68 11.42 -1.49 15.57
C THR A 68 12.47 -0.58 16.24
N LEU A 69 12.91 0.48 15.54
CA LEU A 69 13.91 1.41 16.07
C LEU A 69 13.30 2.33 17.15
N PRO A 70 14.08 2.78 18.15
CA PRO A 70 13.59 3.68 19.20
C PRO A 70 13.01 5.00 18.67
N ASP A 71 13.54 5.47 17.55
CA ASP A 71 13.20 6.70 16.82
C ASP A 71 12.34 6.43 15.58
N ALA A 72 11.68 5.27 15.47
CA ALA A 72 10.95 4.81 14.28
C ALA A 72 10.04 5.86 13.62
N ARG A 73 9.47 6.80 14.38
CA ARG A 73 8.63 7.88 13.80
C ARG A 73 9.39 8.78 12.83
N ASP A 74 10.69 8.98 13.04
CA ASP A 74 11.55 9.79 12.18
C ASP A 74 11.95 9.06 10.90
N TRP A 75 11.65 7.75 10.83
CA TRP A 75 11.93 6.88 9.68
C TRP A 75 10.71 6.66 8.78
N LEU A 76 9.54 7.20 9.13
CA LEU A 76 8.37 7.15 8.26
C LEU A 76 8.66 7.89 6.94
N PRO A 77 8.27 7.34 5.78
CA PRO A 77 7.61 6.04 5.58
C PRO A 77 8.59 4.85 5.67
N PHE A 78 8.14 3.72 6.21
CA PHE A 78 9.02 2.55 6.42
C PHE A 78 9.30 1.78 5.14
N LEU A 79 10.57 1.37 4.95
CA LEU A 79 10.96 0.30 4.04
C LEU A 79 10.61 -1.06 4.66
N ASN A 80 10.39 -2.07 3.82
CA ASN A 80 10.32 -3.44 4.28
C ASN A 80 11.72 -4.06 4.34
N ALA A 81 12.09 -4.63 5.49
CA ALA A 81 13.45 -5.16 5.70
C ALA A 81 13.68 -6.50 4.99
N ALA A 82 14.95 -6.82 4.72
CA ALA A 82 15.37 -7.98 3.94
C ALA A 82 14.78 -9.31 4.43
N GLU A 83 14.53 -9.44 5.74
CA GLU A 83 13.94 -10.65 6.32
C GLU A 83 12.43 -10.83 6.06
N PHE A 84 11.77 -9.83 5.49
CA PHE A 84 10.32 -9.80 5.26
C PHE A 84 9.94 -9.70 3.79
N VAL A 85 10.90 -9.56 2.87
CA VAL A 85 10.66 -9.41 1.44
C VAL A 85 11.02 -10.65 0.65
N VAL A 86 10.33 -10.84 -0.47
CA VAL A 86 10.72 -11.79 -1.52
C VAL A 86 11.79 -11.12 -2.40
N GLY A 87 12.86 -11.85 -2.72
CA GLY A 87 14.00 -11.27 -3.44
C GLY A 87 14.69 -10.18 -2.62
N ASP A 88 14.91 -9.01 -3.23
CA ASP A 88 15.41 -7.80 -2.56
C ASP A 88 14.30 -6.79 -2.22
N GLY A 89 13.04 -7.15 -2.49
CA GLY A 89 11.87 -6.31 -2.25
C GLY A 89 11.82 -5.01 -3.05
N THR A 90 12.67 -4.85 -4.07
CA THR A 90 12.82 -3.61 -4.82
C THR A 90 12.18 -3.74 -6.20
N LEU A 91 11.44 -2.72 -6.64
CA LEU A 91 11.05 -2.56 -8.04
C LEU A 91 11.55 -1.21 -8.54
N SER A 92 12.17 -1.20 -9.72
CA SER A 92 12.73 0.00 -10.35
C SER A 92 12.01 0.32 -11.66
N SER A 93 11.93 1.61 -11.99
CA SER A 93 11.39 2.10 -13.27
C SER A 93 9.92 1.78 -13.52
N VAL A 94 9.13 1.55 -12.46
CA VAL A 94 7.68 1.42 -12.54
C VAL A 94 7.10 2.73 -13.08
N GLN A 95 6.16 2.63 -14.02
CA GLN A 95 5.44 3.77 -14.58
C GLN A 95 3.99 3.74 -14.09
N ALA A 96 3.39 4.92 -13.89
CA ALA A 96 2.05 5.02 -13.30
C ALA A 96 0.98 4.27 -14.11
N ASP A 97 1.08 4.26 -15.44
CA ASP A 97 0.15 3.59 -16.35
C ASP A 97 0.23 2.06 -16.31
N GLN A 98 1.19 1.49 -15.58
CA GLN A 98 1.33 0.04 -15.40
C GLN A 98 0.44 -0.50 -14.28
N PHE A 99 -0.12 0.38 -13.45
CA PHE A 99 -1.04 0.01 -12.39
C PHE A 99 -2.48 -0.12 -12.87
N GLU A 100 -3.15 -1.13 -12.35
CA GLU A 100 -4.59 -1.35 -12.51
C GLU A 100 -5.16 -1.78 -11.15
N VAL A 101 -6.37 -1.33 -10.81
CA VAL A 101 -7.12 -1.88 -9.68
C VAL A 101 -8.36 -2.57 -10.22
N LYS A 102 -8.61 -3.78 -9.71
CA LYS A 102 -9.86 -4.50 -9.92
C LYS A 102 -10.65 -4.50 -8.63
N TRP A 103 -11.88 -4.04 -8.75
CA TRP A 103 -12.82 -3.93 -7.65
C TRP A 103 -13.70 -5.17 -7.62
N SER A 104 -13.86 -5.74 -6.44
CA SER A 104 -14.80 -6.84 -6.18
C SER A 104 -15.39 -6.70 -4.77
N GLU A 105 -16.25 -7.63 -4.40
CA GLU A 105 -16.83 -7.72 -3.06
C GLU A 105 -16.57 -9.10 -2.47
N ASP A 106 -16.22 -9.13 -1.19
CA ASP A 106 -16.13 -10.34 -0.37
C ASP A 106 -17.51 -10.69 0.24
N VAL A 107 -17.57 -11.78 0.99
CA VAL A 107 -18.77 -12.19 1.74
C VAL A 107 -19.24 -11.04 2.63
N GLY A 108 -20.51 -10.66 2.47
CA GLY A 108 -21.13 -9.55 3.20
C GLY A 108 -21.01 -8.18 2.51
N GLY A 109 -20.60 -8.14 1.24
CA GLY A 109 -20.54 -6.90 0.44
C GLY A 109 -19.37 -5.99 0.82
N VAL A 110 -18.32 -6.56 1.42
CA VAL A 110 -17.13 -5.80 1.80
C VAL A 110 -16.29 -5.56 0.55
N VAL A 111 -16.02 -4.31 0.22
CA VAL A 111 -15.20 -3.97 -0.95
C VAL A 111 -13.80 -4.58 -0.84
N VAL A 112 -13.32 -5.10 -1.95
CA VAL A 112 -11.95 -5.59 -2.13
C VAL A 112 -11.34 -4.86 -3.32
N ALA A 113 -10.13 -4.34 -3.11
CA ALA A 113 -9.35 -3.71 -4.15
C ALA A 113 -8.09 -4.55 -4.43
N ASP A 114 -8.10 -5.27 -5.54
CA ASP A 114 -6.94 -6.03 -6.03
C ASP A 114 -6.09 -5.13 -6.93
N ILE A 115 -4.87 -4.86 -6.53
CA ILE A 115 -3.91 -4.01 -7.22
C ILE A 115 -3.01 -4.88 -8.10
N TYR A 116 -2.94 -4.54 -9.38
CA TYR A 116 -2.11 -5.20 -10.37
C TYR A 116 -1.02 -4.25 -10.87
N LEU A 117 0.16 -4.81 -11.10
CA LEU A 117 1.25 -4.14 -11.81
C LEU A 117 1.61 -4.98 -13.03
N GLN A 118 1.48 -4.42 -14.24
CA GLN A 118 1.72 -5.15 -15.50
C GLN A 118 0.96 -6.49 -15.58
N ARG A 119 -0.30 -6.50 -15.13
CA ARG A 119 -1.21 -7.68 -15.08
C ARG A 119 -0.87 -8.73 -14.01
N GLU A 120 0.19 -8.55 -13.24
CA GLU A 120 0.51 -9.40 -12.08
C GLU A 120 -0.20 -8.89 -10.83
N HIS A 121 -0.88 -9.78 -10.10
CA HIS A 121 -1.56 -9.42 -8.86
C HIS A 121 -0.51 -9.08 -7.79
N LEU A 122 -0.37 -7.79 -7.48
CA LEU A 122 0.67 -7.26 -6.62
C LEU A 122 0.22 -7.16 -5.16
N ALA A 123 -0.99 -6.68 -4.91
CA ALA A 123 -1.47 -6.44 -3.56
C ALA A 123 -2.99 -6.48 -3.47
N ARG A 124 -3.50 -6.68 -2.27
CA ARG A 124 -4.92 -6.61 -1.95
C ARG A 124 -5.15 -5.68 -0.76
N LEU A 125 -6.19 -4.86 -0.86
CA LEU A 125 -6.71 -4.03 0.22
C LEU A 125 -8.18 -4.36 0.49
N ARG A 126 -8.53 -4.40 1.79
CA ARG A 126 -9.91 -4.52 2.27
C ARG A 126 -10.10 -3.56 3.44
N PRO A 127 -11.24 -2.88 3.61
CA PRO A 127 -11.47 -2.03 4.77
C PRO A 127 -11.13 -2.75 6.08
N GLY A 128 -10.33 -2.09 6.93
CA GLY A 128 -9.83 -2.63 8.19
C GLY A 128 -8.51 -3.40 8.10
N SER A 129 -7.99 -3.72 6.90
CA SER A 129 -6.68 -4.37 6.77
C SER A 129 -5.54 -3.36 6.94
N ARG A 130 -4.88 -3.41 8.10
CA ARG A 130 -3.75 -2.55 8.48
C ARG A 130 -2.67 -3.38 9.19
N PRO A 131 -1.79 -4.05 8.45
CA PRO A 131 -1.60 -3.91 7.00
C PRO A 131 -2.54 -4.79 6.15
N GLY A 132 -2.59 -4.48 4.85
CA GLY A 132 -3.11 -5.33 3.79
C GLY A 132 -2.08 -6.37 3.30
N TRP A 133 -2.34 -6.91 2.12
CA TRP A 133 -1.57 -8.04 1.58
C TRP A 133 -0.75 -7.66 0.34
N SER A 134 0.48 -8.17 0.24
CA SER A 134 1.43 -7.89 -0.83
C SER A 134 2.13 -9.15 -1.31
N LYS A 135 2.28 -9.29 -2.63
CA LYS A 135 2.98 -10.40 -3.29
C LYS A 135 4.47 -10.41 -2.96
N LEU A 136 5.04 -9.24 -2.65
CA LEU A 136 6.46 -9.11 -2.30
C LEU A 136 6.72 -9.31 -0.81
N ALA A 137 5.69 -9.51 0.02
CA ALA A 137 5.84 -9.87 1.42
C ALA A 137 6.08 -11.38 1.57
N ARG A 138 7.17 -11.74 2.25
CA ARG A 138 7.58 -13.13 2.50
C ARG A 138 6.92 -13.72 3.75
N ARG A 139 6.66 -12.89 4.76
CA ARG A 139 5.96 -13.27 6.00
C ARG A 139 5.29 -12.03 6.62
N PRO A 140 4.24 -12.21 7.46
CA PRO A 140 3.52 -11.09 8.06
C PRO A 140 4.42 -10.18 8.91
N ASN A 141 4.17 -8.88 8.83
CA ASN A 141 4.81 -7.86 9.68
C ASN A 141 3.91 -6.63 9.88
N ALA A 142 4.49 -5.51 10.32
CA ALA A 142 3.76 -4.27 10.62
C ALA A 142 3.18 -3.55 9.38
N ILE A 143 3.70 -3.81 8.18
CA ILE A 143 3.39 -3.03 6.96
C ILE A 143 2.91 -3.88 5.77
N ALA A 144 3.02 -5.21 5.82
CA ALA A 144 2.46 -6.12 4.83
C ALA A 144 2.25 -7.56 5.34
N ILE A 145 1.27 -8.24 4.75
CA ILE A 145 1.01 -9.69 4.88
C ILE A 145 1.27 -10.34 3.51
N PRO A 146 1.78 -11.59 3.43
CA PRO A 146 1.89 -12.31 2.16
C PRO A 146 0.55 -12.47 1.43
N LEU A 147 0.52 -12.20 0.13
CA LEU A 147 -0.71 -12.22 -0.69
C LEU A 147 -1.41 -13.57 -0.77
N ASP A 148 -0.71 -14.67 -0.58
CA ASP A 148 -1.28 -16.03 -0.53
C ASP A 148 -2.03 -16.32 0.79
N GLN A 149 -1.96 -15.40 1.76
CA GLN A 149 -2.69 -15.46 3.03
C GLN A 149 -3.91 -14.51 3.05
N ALA A 150 -4.35 -14.05 1.87
CA ALA A 150 -5.44 -13.10 1.69
C ALA A 150 -6.82 -13.73 1.57
#